data_AF-A0A379GDD0-F1
#
_entry.id   AF-A0A379GDD0-F1
#
_cell.length_a   1.000
_cell.length_b   1.000
_cell.length_c   1.000
_cell.angle_alpha   90.00
_cell.angle_beta   90.00
_cell.angle_gamma   90.00
#
_symmetry.space_group_name_H-M   'P 1'
#
loop_
_entity.id
_entity.type
_entity.pdbx_description
1 polymer ?
#
loop_
_entity_poly.entity_id
_entity_poly.type
_entity_poly.pdbx_seq_one_letter_code
_entity_poly.pdbx_strand_id
1 'polypeptide(L)' 'MDKELKYLWKEERPRVTQSVSEAAAQGDRSENAEYIYGKKRLREIDRRVRFLSKRLDELKIVDPDPRQEGKVYFGAWGNP' A
#
# COMPACT_ATOMS: atom_id res chain seq x y z
N MET A 1 4.89 16.46 3.47
CA MET A 1 4.93 15.13 2.81
C MET A 1 4.86 14.01 3.85
N ASP A 2 5.60 14.09 4.96
CA ASP A 2 5.54 13.10 6.06
C ASP A 2 4.16 12.89 6.68
N LYS A 3 3.35 13.94 6.84
CA LYS A 3 2.00 13.84 7.41
C LYS A 3 1.09 12.96 6.56
N GLU A 4 1.14 13.14 5.24
CA GLU A 4 0.34 12.35 4.29
C GLU A 4 0.79 10.89 4.28
N LEU A 5 2.10 10.62 4.22
CA LEU A 5 2.64 9.27 4.29
C LEU A 5 2.25 8.56 5.60
N LYS A 6 2.37 9.25 6.74
CA LYS A 6 1.97 8.72 8.06
C LYS A 6 0.47 8.40 8.11
N TYR A 7 -0.38 9.30 7.62
CA TYR A 7 -1.83 9.05 7.55
C TYR A 7 -2.16 7.85 6.67
N LEU A 8 -1.60 7.79 5.46
CA LEU A 8 -1.84 6.69 4.53
C LEU A 8 -1.41 5.34 5.13
N TRP A 9 -0.27 5.31 5.82
CA TRP A 9 0.28 4.09 6.39
C TRP A 9 -0.40 3.65 7.69
N LYS A 10 -0.65 4.58 8.62
CA LYS A 10 -1.14 4.26 9.98
C LYS A 10 -2.65 4.22 10.08
N GLU A 11 -3.36 4.99 9.27
CA GLU A 11 -4.82 5.16 9.40
C GLU A 11 -5.54 4.54 8.19
N GLU A 12 -5.27 5.06 6.99
CA GLU A 12 -6.08 4.74 5.82
C GLU A 12 -5.88 3.30 5.33
N ARG A 13 -4.62 2.85 5.21
CA ARG A 13 -4.33 1.50 4.69
C ARG A 13 -4.88 0.39 5.60
N PRO A 14 -4.72 0.43 6.93
CA PRO A 14 -5.36 -0.54 7.83
C PRO A 14 -6.89 -0.50 7.74
N ARG A 15 -7.49 0.70 7.73
CA ARG A 15 -8.95 0.87 7.63
C ARG A 15 -9.53 0.25 6.36
N VAL A 16 -8.92 0.51 5.21
CA VAL A 16 -9.37 -0.05 3.92
C VAL A 16 -9.11 -1.56 3.87
N THR A 17 -8.02 -2.05 4.46
CA THR A 17 -7.75 -3.49 4.55
C THR A 17 -8.83 -4.21 5.34
N GLN A 18 -9.24 -3.64 6.47
CA GLN A 18 -10.31 -4.17 7.30
C GLN A 18 -11.64 -4.22 6.54
N SER A 19 -12.04 -3.12 5.90
CA SER A 19 -13.25 -3.06 5.06
C SER A 19 -13.23 -4.09 3.92
N VAL A 20 -12.10 -4.27 3.24
CA VAL A 20 -11.94 -5.32 2.20
C VAL A 20 -12.08 -6.71 2.78
N SER A 21 -11.54 -6.96 3.97
CA SER A 21 -11.66 -8.25 4.65
C SER A 21 -13.10 -8.56 5.06
N GLU A 22 -13.82 -7.56 5.56
CA GLU A 22 -15.25 -7.66 5.90
C GLU A 22 -16.09 -7.92 4.66
N ALA A 23 -15.88 -7.15 3.59
CA ALA A 23 -16.57 -7.34 2.32
C ALA A 23 -16.29 -8.74 1.72
N ALA A 24 -15.06 -9.23 1.86
CA ALA A 24 -14.67 -10.57 1.41
C ALA A 24 -15.36 -11.71 2.18
N ALA A 25 -15.91 -11.43 3.37
CA ALA A 25 -16.67 -12.36 4.19
C ALA A 25 -18.19 -12.31 3.94
N GLN A 26 -18.69 -11.26 3.27
CA GLN A 26 -20.12 -11.01 3.08
C GLN A 26 -20.72 -11.58 1.77
N GLY A 27 -19.94 -12.29 0.95
CA GLY A 27 -20.48 -12.95 -0.25
C GLY A 27 -19.50 -13.11 -1.39
N ASP A 28 -20.03 -13.17 -2.62
CA ASP A 28 -19.20 -13.28 -3.82
C ASP A 28 -18.36 -12.01 -4.03
N ARG A 29 -17.04 -12.20 -4.04
CA ARG A 29 -16.05 -11.14 -4.19
C ARG A 29 -16.10 -10.47 -5.56
N SER A 30 -16.62 -11.15 -6.59
CA SER A 30 -16.70 -10.64 -7.96
C SER A 30 -17.90 -9.72 -8.18
N GLU A 31 -18.93 -9.81 -7.35
CA GLU A 31 -20.12 -8.95 -7.40
C GLU A 31 -20.16 -7.92 -6.27
N ASN A 32 -19.41 -8.15 -5.18
CA ASN A 32 -19.36 -7.23 -4.05
C ASN A 32 -18.63 -5.93 -4.42
N ALA A 33 -19.40 -4.86 -4.60
CA ALA A 33 -18.90 -3.52 -4.89
C ALA A 33 -17.89 -3.02 -3.84
N GLU A 34 -18.17 -3.20 -2.55
CA GLU A 34 -17.30 -2.79 -1.44
C GLU A 34 -15.91 -3.45 -1.56
N TYR A 35 -15.89 -4.75 -1.87
CA TYR A 35 -14.64 -5.49 -2.09
C TYR A 35 -13.87 -4.95 -3.31
N ILE A 36 -14.55 -4.74 -4.43
CA ILE A 36 -13.93 -4.23 -5.68
C ILE A 36 -13.34 -2.83 -5.44
N TYR A 37 -14.13 -1.93 -4.85
CA TYR A 37 -13.69 -0.56 -4.57
C TYR A 37 -12.57 -0.53 -3.53
N GLY A 38 -12.67 -1.32 -2.46
CA GLY A 38 -11.61 -1.41 -1.45
C GLY A 38 -10.30 -1.93 -2.03
N LYS A 39 -10.34 -2.95 -2.91
CA LYS A 39 -9.14 -3.44 -3.64
C LYS A 39 -8.57 -2.40 -4.60
N LYS A 40 -9.38 -1.56 -5.23
CA LYS A 40 -8.91 -0.42 -6.03
C LYS A 40 -8.24 0.63 -5.13
N ARG A 41 -8.88 0.97 -4.02
CA ARG A 41 -8.38 1.96 -3.05
C ARG A 41 -7.05 1.55 -2.42
N LEU A 42 -6.87 0.27 -2.06
CA LEU A 42 -5.57 -0.24 -1.58
C LEU A 42 -4.46 -0.01 -2.60
N ARG A 43 -4.72 -0.26 -3.89
CA ARG A 43 -3.72 -0.03 -4.96
C ARG A 43 -3.38 1.45 -5.11
N GLU A 44 -4.35 2.34 -4.97
CA GLU A 44 -4.13 3.79 -4.99
C GLU A 44 -3.27 4.25 -3.81
N ILE A 45 -3.56 3.76 -2.61
CA ILE A 45 -2.80 4.05 -1.40
C ILE A 45 -1.36 3.56 -1.55
N ASP A 46 -1.15 2.30 -1.95
CA ASP A 46 0.19 1.72 -2.13
C ASP A 46 0.99 2.50 -3.19
N ARG A 47 0.36 2.92 -4.30
CA ARG A 47 1.00 3.76 -5.33
C ARG A 47 1.40 5.12 -4.76
N ARG A 48 0.54 5.75 -3.97
CA ARG A 48 0.79 7.06 -3.37
C ARG A 48 1.89 6.98 -2.31
N VAL A 49 1.84 5.96 -1.45
CA VAL A 49 2.87 5.65 -0.46
C VAL A 49 4.22 5.46 -1.14
N ARG A 50 4.29 4.66 -2.22
CA ARG A 50 5.54 4.46 -2.97
C ARG A 50 6.07 5.75 -3.57
N PHE A 51 5.20 6.58 -4.16
CA PHE A 51 5.60 7.86 -4.73
C PHE A 51 6.14 8.83 -3.67
N LEU A 52 5.44 8.96 -2.53
CA LEU A 52 5.87 9.81 -1.42
C LEU A 52 7.15 9.28 -0.77
N SER A 53 7.24 7.97 -0.56
CA SER A 53 8.43 7.32 0.03
C SER A 53 9.62 7.49 -0.89
N LYS A 54 9.51 7.28 -2.20
CA LYS A 54 10.64 7.49 -3.12
C LYS A 54 11.16 8.93 -3.08
N ARG A 55 10.27 9.93 -3.05
CA ARG A 55 10.67 11.34 -2.94
C ARG A 55 11.26 11.70 -1.58
N LEU A 56 10.85 11.00 -0.53
CA LEU A 56 11.40 11.17 0.81
C LEU A 56 12.70 10.38 1.01
N ASP A 57 12.87 9.22 0.35
CA ASP A 57 14.07 8.36 0.39
C ASP A 57 15.19 8.93 -0.47
N GLU A 58 14.88 9.54 -1.62
CA GLU A 58 15.82 10.42 -2.32
C GLU A 58 16.31 11.56 -1.40
N LEU A 59 15.56 11.87 -0.33
CA LEU A 59 15.91 12.81 0.73
C LEU A 59 16.44 12.13 2.03
N LYS A 60 16.23 10.81 2.20
CA LYS A 60 16.48 9.97 3.39
C LYS A 60 16.98 8.58 2.96
N ILE A 61 18.13 8.45 2.33
CA ILE A 61 18.83 7.16 2.19
C ILE A 61 19.41 6.78 3.57
N VAL A 62 18.61 6.75 4.63
CA VAL A 62 19.01 6.34 6.00
C VAL A 62 17.76 5.94 6.80
N ASP A 63 17.19 4.76 6.55
CA ASP A 63 16.73 3.80 7.60
C ASP A 63 15.88 2.66 6.99
N PRO A 64 16.37 1.40 6.96
CA PRO A 64 15.54 0.25 6.61
C PRO A 64 14.75 -0.27 7.84
N ASP A 65 13.43 -0.40 7.72
CA ASP A 65 12.57 -0.98 8.78
C ASP A 65 12.57 -2.53 8.71
N PRO A 66 12.56 -3.26 9.86
CA PRO A 66 12.91 -4.69 9.94
C PRO A 66 11.81 -5.68 9.50
N ARG A 67 10.63 -5.24 9.04
CA ARG A 67 9.47 -6.14 8.80
C ARG A 67 9.31 -6.61 7.35
N GLN A 68 10.40 -6.72 6.61
CA GLN A 68 10.42 -7.32 5.27
C GLN A 68 10.38 -8.87 5.33
N GLU A 69 9.33 -9.43 5.92
CA GLU A 69 9.05 -10.86 5.79
C GLU A 69 8.03 -11.09 4.66
N GLY A 70 8.51 -11.47 3.48
CA GLY A 70 7.77 -12.39 2.62
C GLY A 70 7.19 -11.91 1.28
N LYS A 71 7.51 -10.71 0.76
CA LYS A 71 7.18 -10.38 -0.65
C LYS A 71 8.36 -9.77 -1.40
N VAL A 72 9.03 -10.66 -2.15
CA VAL A 72 10.02 -10.35 -3.18
C VAL A 72 9.35 -9.50 -4.26
N TYR A 73 9.81 -8.26 -4.42
CA TYR A 73 9.64 -7.51 -5.66
C TYR A 73 10.92 -7.70 -6.47
N PHE A 74 10.77 -8.33 -7.64
CA PHE A 74 11.86 -8.52 -8.59
C PHE A 74 12.56 -7.19 -8.89
N GLY A 75 13.87 -7.17 -8.64
CA GLY A 75 14.76 -6.22 -9.26
C GLY A 75 14.84 -6.49 -10.75
N ALA A 76 14.78 -5.43 -11.54
CA ALA A 76 15.53 -5.37 -12.79
C ALA A 76 16.03 -3.93 -12.91
N TRP A 77 17.27 -3.77 -12.49
CA TRP A 77 18.09 -2.58 -12.62
C TRP A 77 19.03 -2.82 -13.81
N GLY A 78 19.37 -1.75 -14.55
CA GLY A 78 20.52 -1.75 -15.45
C GLY A 78 20.18 -1.87 -16.94
N ASN A 79 20.00 -0.71 -17.57
CA ASN A 79 20.45 -0.48 -18.94
C ASN A 79 21.98 -0.26 -18.92
N PRO A 80 22.71 -0.65 -19.96
CA PRO A 80 23.22 0.36 -20.89
C PRO A 80 22.61 0.29 -22.29
#